data_AF-A0A645GQB9-F1
#
_entry.id   AF-A0A645GQB9-F1
#
_cell.length_a   1.000
_cell.length_b   1.000
_cell.length_c   1.000
_cell.angle_alpha   90.00
_cell.angle_beta   90.00
_cell.angle_gamma   90.00
#
_symmetry.space_group_name_H-M   'P 1'
#
loop_
_entity.id
_entity.type
_entity.pdbx_description
1 polymer ?
#
loop_
_entity_poly.entity_id
_entity_poly.type
_entity_poly.pdbx_seq_one_letter_code
_entity_poly.pdbx_strand_id
1 'polypeptide(L)'
;MVSGSAKQFNVTWNTETGIISLDPNIKSTVGAIELISNTPYVSAGGELAAGDGKTKPCTLNTSRIMKDGRDIKLAAYTINGNNYFKLRDLGETFNFNVGWDSANNAITIDTMKGYTVD
;
A
#
# COMPACT_ATOMS: atom_id res chain seq x y z
N MET A 1 3.92 -5.57 -13.87
CA MET A 1 3.65 -6.09 -12.51
C MET A 1 4.72 -5.55 -11.58
N VAL A 2 4.37 -5.12 -10.36
CA VAL A 2 5.34 -4.50 -9.43
C VAL A 2 6.24 -5.54 -8.76
N SER A 3 5.67 -6.70 -8.41
CA SER A 3 6.42 -7.83 -7.86
C SER A 3 7.51 -8.30 -8.83
N GLY A 4 8.71 -8.57 -8.32
CA GLY A 4 9.88 -8.97 -9.12
C GLY A 4 10.66 -7.80 -9.74
N SER A 5 10.23 -6.55 -9.54
CA SER A 5 10.97 -5.35 -9.99
C SER A 5 11.78 -4.70 -8.87
N ALA A 6 12.68 -3.78 -9.21
CA ALA A 6 13.38 -2.94 -8.23
C ALA A 6 12.45 -2.00 -7.44
N LYS A 7 11.17 -1.89 -7.83
CA LYS A 7 10.13 -1.11 -7.14
C LYS A 7 9.13 -2.01 -6.41
N GLN A 8 9.45 -3.29 -6.23
CA GLN A 8 8.62 -4.21 -5.45
C GLN A 8 8.53 -3.79 -3.99
N PHE A 9 7.41 -4.12 -3.36
CA PHE A 9 7.22 -3.92 -1.94
C PHE A 9 6.28 -4.99 -1.40
N ASN A 10 6.39 -5.24 -0.10
CA ASN A 10 5.47 -6.08 0.63
C ASN A 10 4.56 -5.23 1.52
N VAL A 11 3.38 -5.75 1.83
CA VAL A 11 2.45 -5.16 2.79
C VAL A 11 2.27 -6.15 3.93
N THR A 12 2.47 -5.70 5.16
CA THR A 12 2.28 -6.53 6.36
C THR A 12 1.53 -5.76 7.44
N TRP A 13 1.03 -6.50 8.43
CA TRP A 13 0.54 -5.93 9.68
C TRP A 13 1.65 -6.00 10.73
N ASN A 14 2.17 -4.85 11.14
CA ASN A 14 3.14 -4.76 12.20
C ASN A 14 2.43 -4.86 13.56
N THR A 15 2.74 -5.94 14.29
CA THR A 15 2.22 -6.21 15.65
C THR A 15 3.17 -5.76 16.75
N GLU A 16 4.38 -5.30 16.41
CA GLU A 16 5.37 -4.90 17.40
C GLU A 16 4.93 -3.61 18.09
N THR A 17 4.77 -3.70 19.41
CA THR A 17 4.55 -2.56 20.30
C THR A 17 5.87 -1.84 20.66
N GLY A 18 6.88 -1.97 19.80
CA GLY A 18 8.27 -1.60 20.06
C GLY A 18 8.66 -0.28 19.40
N ILE A 19 8.98 0.72 20.23
CA ILE A 19 9.63 2.02 19.95
C ILE A 19 9.73 2.37 18.46
N ILE A 20 8.70 3.03 17.95
CA ILE A 20 8.63 3.51 16.55
C ILE A 20 8.66 5.05 16.52
N SER A 21 9.27 5.61 17.56
CA SER A 21 9.37 7.03 17.85
C SER A 21 10.83 7.30 18.21
N LEU A 22 11.40 8.40 17.72
CA LEU A 22 12.71 8.88 18.18
C LEU A 22 12.71 9.16 19.70
N ASP A 23 11.52 9.26 20.30
CA ASP A 23 11.34 9.19 21.74
C ASP A 23 11.24 7.72 22.20
N PRO A 24 12.25 7.20 22.92
CA PRO A 24 12.29 5.83 23.43
C PRO A 24 11.20 5.51 24.47
N ASN A 25 10.43 6.51 24.92
CA ASN A 25 9.38 6.34 25.91
C ASN A 25 7.98 6.16 25.31
N ILE A 26 7.81 6.31 23.99
CA ILE A 26 6.53 6.06 23.31
C ILE A 26 6.50 4.62 22.80
N LYS A 27 5.83 3.74 23.55
CA LYS A 27 5.42 2.42 23.07
C LYS A 27 4.05 2.56 22.38
N SER A 28 4.01 2.36 21.06
CA SER A 28 2.75 2.26 20.34
C SER A 28 2.10 0.92 20.68
N THR A 29 0.87 0.91 21.18
CA THR A 29 0.11 -0.33 21.47
C THR A 29 -0.82 -0.73 20.33
N VAL A 30 -0.77 -0.01 19.21
CA VAL A 30 -1.71 -0.10 18.10
C VAL A 30 -0.95 -0.62 16.89
N GLY A 31 -1.43 -1.72 16.30
CA GLY A 31 -0.80 -2.27 15.10
C GLY A 31 -0.85 -1.28 13.93
N ALA A 32 0.10 -1.42 13.01
CA ALA A 32 0.26 -0.51 11.89
C ALA A 32 0.31 -1.28 10.57
N ILE A 33 -0.19 -0.65 9.50
CA ILE A 33 0.02 -1.15 8.14
C ILE A 33 1.45 -0.79 7.75
N GLU A 34 2.27 -1.79 7.47
CA GLU A 34 3.67 -1.59 7.13
C GLU A 34 3.92 -1.93 5.66
N LEU A 35 4.49 -0.96 4.96
CA LEU A 35 4.88 -1.01 3.56
C LEU A 35 6.40 -1.17 3.50
N ILE A 36 6.88 -2.33 3.04
CA ILE A 36 8.31 -2.70 3.08
C ILE A 36 8.88 -2.68 1.67
N SER A 37 9.74 -1.70 1.37
CA SER A 37 10.39 -1.56 0.07
C SER A 37 11.31 -2.73 -0.25
N ASN A 38 11.50 -3.01 -1.53
CA ASN A 38 12.42 -4.03 -2.07
C ASN A 38 12.15 -5.45 -1.59
N THR A 39 11.02 -5.68 -0.93
CA THR A 39 10.61 -6.99 -0.42
C THR A 39 9.55 -7.56 -1.35
N PRO A 40 9.72 -8.79 -1.85
CA PRO A 40 8.69 -9.43 -2.66
C PRO A 40 7.38 -9.52 -1.90
N TYR A 41 6.29 -9.29 -2.63
CA TYR A 41 4.96 -9.49 -2.08
C TYR A 41 4.75 -10.97 -1.72
N VAL A 42 4.23 -11.22 -0.52
CA VAL A 42 3.85 -12.56 -0.07
C VAL A 42 2.33 -12.63 -0.03
N SER A 43 1.74 -13.46 -0.90
CA SER A 43 0.30 -13.65 -0.92
C SER A 43 -0.22 -14.25 0.38
N ALA A 44 -1.23 -13.65 1.01
CA ALA A 44 -1.91 -14.20 2.18
C ALA A 44 -3.02 -15.20 1.82
N GLY A 45 -3.32 -15.35 0.52
CA GLY A 45 -4.32 -16.30 -0.01
C GLY A 45 -5.73 -15.70 0.01
N GLY A 46 -6.20 -15.25 -1.16
CA GLY A 46 -7.55 -14.68 -1.35
C GLY A 46 -7.58 -13.35 -2.10
N GLU A 47 -6.43 -12.70 -2.29
CA GLU A 47 -6.30 -11.29 -2.71
C GLU A 47 -6.59 -11.02 -4.20
N LEU A 48 -7.02 -12.04 -4.94
CA LEU A 48 -7.39 -11.97 -6.35
C LEU A 48 -8.77 -12.56 -6.64
N ALA A 49 -9.56 -12.87 -5.60
CA ALA A 49 -10.94 -13.30 -5.80
C ALA A 49 -11.74 -12.18 -6.45
N ALA A 50 -12.48 -12.51 -7.51
CA ALA A 50 -13.37 -11.56 -8.16
C ALA A 50 -14.39 -11.03 -7.13
N GLY A 51 -14.60 -9.72 -7.14
CA GLY A 51 -15.67 -9.13 -6.36
C GLY A 51 -17.05 -9.59 -6.87
N ASP A 52 -18.04 -9.58 -5.99
CA ASP A 52 -19.45 -9.91 -6.30
C ASP A 52 -20.18 -8.84 -7.14
N GLY A 53 -19.48 -7.79 -7.60
CA GLY A 53 -20.04 -6.70 -8.39
C GLY A 53 -20.99 -5.76 -7.62
N LYS A 54 -21.15 -5.94 -6.30
CA LYS A 54 -22.06 -5.13 -5.49
C LYS A 54 -21.34 -3.98 -4.79
N THR A 55 -22.06 -2.88 -4.60
CA THR A 55 -21.62 -1.75 -3.78
C THR A 55 -21.37 -2.22 -2.34
N LYS A 56 -20.24 -1.79 -1.78
CA LYS A 56 -19.87 -2.08 -0.40
C LYS A 56 -19.68 -0.77 0.36
N PRO A 57 -20.08 -0.69 1.64
CA PRO A 57 -19.73 0.44 2.47
C PRO A 57 -18.22 0.54 2.57
N CYS A 58 -17.72 1.77 2.51
CA CYS A 58 -16.31 2.10 2.55
C CYS A 58 -16.12 3.09 3.69
N THR A 59 -15.20 2.78 4.61
CA THR A 59 -14.82 3.69 5.68
C THR A 59 -13.38 4.12 5.50
N LEU A 60 -13.08 5.38 5.84
CA LEU A 60 -11.70 5.83 5.92
C LEU A 60 -10.99 5.01 7.01
N ASN A 61 -9.86 4.41 6.65
CA ASN A 61 -9.04 3.70 7.61
C ASN A 61 -8.22 4.71 8.42
N THR A 62 -8.17 4.52 9.74
CA THR A 62 -7.48 5.40 10.68
C THR A 62 -6.24 4.76 11.31
N SER A 63 -5.87 3.55 10.87
CA SER A 63 -4.65 2.89 11.30
C SER A 63 -3.43 3.69 10.85
N ARG A 64 -2.36 3.59 11.64
CA ARG A 64 -1.06 4.12 11.28
C ARG A 64 -0.52 3.39 10.05
N ILE A 65 0.14 4.14 9.15
CA ILE A 65 0.77 3.60 7.95
C ILE A 65 2.24 3.97 7.99
N MET A 66 3.09 2.95 7.84
CA MET A 66 4.54 3.10 7.88
C MET A 66 5.13 2.63 6.57
N LYS A 67 6.18 3.31 6.13
CA LYS A 67 7.05 2.88 5.04
C LYS A 67 8.47 2.72 5.57
N ASP A 68 9.01 1.51 5.45
CA ASP A 68 10.36 1.18 5.91
C ASP A 68 10.62 1.66 7.36
N GLY A 69 9.68 1.35 8.27
CA GLY A 69 9.74 1.75 9.69
C GLY A 69 9.48 3.23 9.98
N ARG A 70 9.19 4.08 8.98
CA ARG A 70 8.88 5.50 9.17
C ARG A 70 7.42 5.82 8.89
N ASP A 71 6.85 6.71 9.69
CA ASP A 71 5.50 7.21 9.46
C ASP A 71 5.34 7.95 8.14
N ILE A 72 4.27 7.61 7.43
CA ILE A 72 3.83 8.33 6.24
C ILE A 72 2.34 8.63 6.33
N LYS A 73 1.89 9.63 5.59
CA LYS A 73 0.47 9.92 5.41
C LYS A 73 0.02 9.36 4.07
N LEU A 74 -0.81 8.33 4.11
CA LEU A 74 -1.54 7.82 2.93
C LEU A 74 -3.03 7.68 3.28
N ALA A 75 -3.90 7.86 2.30
CA ALA A 75 -5.30 7.51 2.46
C ALA A 75 -5.48 6.00 2.22
N ALA A 76 -6.07 5.32 3.20
CA ALA A 76 -6.50 3.94 3.09
C ALA A 76 -7.98 3.82 3.39
N TYR A 77 -8.64 2.83 2.80
CA TYR A 77 -10.06 2.61 2.92
C TYR A 77 -10.35 1.16 3.31
N THR A 78 -11.17 0.96 4.32
CA THR A 78 -11.57 -0.39 4.75
C THR A 78 -12.85 -0.78 4.02
N ILE A 79 -12.79 -1.90 3.29
CA ILE A 79 -13.94 -2.50 2.60
C ILE A 79 -13.92 -4.00 2.91
N ASN A 80 -14.98 -4.53 3.51
CA ASN A 80 -15.08 -5.93 3.95
C ASN A 80 -13.86 -6.43 4.76
N GLY A 81 -13.31 -5.57 5.63
CA GLY A 81 -12.16 -5.92 6.47
C GLY A 81 -10.79 -5.84 5.78
N ASN A 82 -10.74 -5.55 4.48
CA ASN A 82 -9.50 -5.34 3.75
C ASN A 82 -9.19 -3.85 3.58
N ASN A 83 -7.90 -3.51 3.54
CA ASN A 83 -7.43 -2.15 3.35
C ASN A 83 -7.08 -1.89 1.88
N TYR A 84 -7.62 -0.83 1.32
CA TYR A 84 -7.40 -0.41 -0.07
C TYR A 84 -6.72 0.95 -0.12
N PHE A 85 -5.75 1.08 -1.00
CA PHE A 85 -5.04 2.33 -1.25
C PHE A 85 -5.30 2.81 -2.67
N LYS A 86 -5.23 4.12 -2.89
CA LYS A 86 -5.16 4.64 -4.26
C LYS A 86 -3.84 4.21 -4.89
N LEU A 87 -3.91 3.58 -6.06
CA LEU A 87 -2.73 3.07 -6.76
C LEU A 87 -1.71 4.17 -7.08
N ARG A 88 -2.18 5.38 -7.43
CA ARG A 88 -1.29 6.52 -7.75
C ARG A 88 -0.54 7.05 -6.53
N ASP A 89 -1.19 7.09 -5.36
CA ASP A 89 -0.53 7.45 -4.09
C ASP A 89 0.59 6.45 -3.76
N LEU A 90 0.38 5.16 -4.05
CA LEU A 90 1.45 4.16 -3.96
C LEU A 90 2.53 4.35 -5.03
N GLY A 91 2.15 4.75 -6.24
CA GLY A 91 3.09 5.12 -7.31
C GLY A 91 4.03 6.24 -6.91
N GLU A 92 3.52 7.31 -6.30
CA GLU A 92 4.31 8.38 -5.72
C GLU A 92 5.20 7.86 -4.58
N THR A 93 4.61 7.09 -3.65
CA THR A 93 5.29 6.56 -2.46
C THR A 93 6.49 5.65 -2.80
N PHE A 94 6.36 4.82 -3.82
CA PHE A 94 7.40 3.87 -4.26
C PHE A 94 8.14 4.30 -5.52
N ASN A 95 7.79 5.46 -6.08
CA ASN A 95 8.37 6.04 -7.28
C ASN A 95 8.29 5.08 -8.49
N PHE A 96 7.08 4.68 -8.85
CA PHE A 96 6.74 4.01 -10.11
C PHE A 96 5.63 4.76 -10.84
N ASN A 97 5.61 4.67 -12.17
CA ASN A 97 4.61 5.35 -12.98
C ASN A 97 3.31 4.53 -13.06
N VAL A 98 2.19 5.24 -12.97
CA VAL A 98 0.85 4.71 -13.21
C VAL A 98 0.25 5.54 -14.35
N GLY A 99 -0.10 4.88 -15.44
CA GLY A 99 -0.63 5.53 -16.63
C GLY A 99 -2.01 5.04 -17.01
N TRP A 100 -2.65 5.76 -17.93
CA TRP A 100 -3.84 5.33 -18.64
C TRP A 100 -3.50 5.05 -20.10
N ASP A 101 -3.75 3.82 -20.55
CA ASP A 101 -3.72 3.44 -21.95
C ASP A 101 -5.15 3.51 -22.51
N SER A 102 -5.44 4.60 -23.21
CA SER A 102 -6.75 4.83 -23.82
C SER A 102 -7.06 3.90 -24.99
N ALA A 103 -6.05 3.33 -25.64
CA ALA A 103 -6.27 2.43 -26.76
C ALA A 103 -6.81 1.07 -26.27
N ASN A 104 -6.33 0.61 -25.13
CA ASN A 104 -6.72 -0.67 -24.54
C ASN A 104 -7.69 -0.53 -23.36
N ASN A 105 -8.09 0.70 -23.00
CA ASN A 105 -8.88 1.01 -21.80
C ASN A 105 -8.29 0.40 -20.53
N ALA A 106 -6.97 0.53 -20.38
CA ALA A 106 -6.22 -0.18 -19.36
C ALA A 106 -5.38 0.77 -18.49
N ILE A 107 -5.24 0.41 -17.22
CA ILE A 107 -4.24 1.03 -16.34
C ILE A 107 -2.90 0.37 -16.60
N THR A 108 -1.87 1.17 -16.81
CA THR A 108 -0.49 0.70 -16.98
C THR A 108 0.32 0.99 -15.72
N ILE A 109 1.25 0.08 -15.42
CA ILE A 109 2.22 0.24 -14.34
C ILE A 109 3.61 0.03 -14.94
N ASP A 110 4.46 1.06 -14.89
CA ASP A 110 5.83 1.03 -15.37
C ASP A 110 6.78 1.29 -14.19
N THR A 111 7.53 0.25 -13.81
CA THR A 111 8.48 0.29 -12.69
C THR A 111 9.88 0.72 -13.12
N MET A 112 10.12 0.90 -14.42
CA MET A 112 11.36 1.46 -14.97
C MET A 112 11.29 3.00 -15.04
N LYS A 113 10.08 3.56 -15.02
CA LYS A 113 9.84 5.00 -14.95
C LYS A 113 9.48 5.42 -13.54
N GLY A 114 10.01 6.57 -13.13
CA GLY A 114 9.60 7.22 -11.89
C GLY A 114 8.17 7.73 -11.95
N TYR A 115 7.61 8.01 -10.78
CA TYR A 115 6.34 8.70 -10.68
C TYR A 115 6.41 10.08 -11.35
N THR A 116 5.31 10.46 -11.99
CA THR A 116 5.11 11.79 -12.55
C THR A 116 3.76 12.30 -12.06
N VAL A 117 3.71 13.58 -11.68
CA VAL A 117 2.43 14.28 -11.57
C VAL A 117 1.86 14.38 -12.98
N ASP A 118 0.64 13.84 -13.16
CA ASP A 118 -0.11 13.98 -14.41
C ASP A 118 -0.54 15.43 -14.65
#